data_AF-A0A965F859-F1
#
_entry.id   AF-A0A965F859-F1
#
_cell.length_a   1.000
_cell.length_b   1.000
_cell.length_c   1.000
_cell.angle_alpha   90.00
_cell.angle_beta   90.00
_cell.angle_gamma   90.00
#
_symmetry.space_group_name_H-M   'P 1'
#
loop_
_entity.id
_entity.type
_entity.pdbx_description
1 polymer ?
#
loop_
_entity_poly.entity_id
_entity_poly.type
_entity_poly.pdbx_seq_one_letter_code
_entity_poly.pdbx_strand_id
1 'polypeptide(L)'
;MVRYKAEVFAPVAARDAPRRDQGILAGLRRQLFGNWFSTLTTLVLIAVLLQTLPDFIAWALIHPVWTPDAALCKQAMGEGACWGVIAEKYRVIIFGYYPHAEHWRPLIATLLLLALLIASCTRALWRRWLVLLWLLVMVVVFVILRGGWFGLSAVETDRWGGLPLTVLLATLSIVAAFPLSVIVALGRRSHMPAISAVCTVYIELIRGVPLISVLFMASFLFPLLMPAGTKIDVLLRVFIGITLFAAAYMAEVIRGGLQAIPKGQVEAAQSLGMGYWQTQGKIVLPQALAMVVPGVMNNFIGIFKDTSLVTIVSLYELTGALGLALNSDA
;
A
#
# COMPACT_ATOMS: atom_id res chain seq x y z
N MET A 1 46.59 40.00 41.07
CA MET A 1 47.55 39.36 40.14
C MET A 1 47.19 37.89 40.02
N VAL A 2 46.34 37.51 39.06
CA VAL A 2 45.92 36.11 38.86
C VAL A 2 46.86 35.51 37.81
N ARG A 3 47.71 34.56 38.22
CA ARG A 3 48.60 33.82 37.31
C ARG A 3 47.77 32.81 36.51
N TYR A 4 47.56 33.06 35.22
CA TYR A 4 47.15 32.01 34.29
C TYR A 4 48.32 31.03 34.11
N LYS A 5 48.13 29.78 34.55
CA LYS A 5 49.01 28.66 34.18
C LYS A 5 48.74 28.37 32.71
N ALA A 6 49.75 28.52 31.85
CA ALA A 6 49.68 28.06 30.48
C ALA A 6 49.62 26.53 30.49
N GLU A 7 48.46 25.94 30.18
CA GLU A 7 48.35 24.51 29.94
C GLU A 7 49.04 24.20 28.60
N VAL A 8 50.13 23.46 28.67
CA VAL A 8 50.87 22.98 27.50
C VAL A 8 49.97 21.99 26.76
N PHE A 9 49.67 22.27 25.49
CA PHE A 9 48.88 21.38 24.64
C PHE A 9 49.56 20.01 24.54
N ALA A 10 48.95 18.99 25.16
CA ALA A 10 49.35 17.60 25.00
C ALA A 10 48.65 17.04 23.75
N PRO A 11 49.38 16.69 22.68
CA PRO A 11 48.76 16.11 21.50
C PRO A 11 48.12 14.77 21.87
N VAL A 12 46.82 14.66 21.61
CA VAL A 12 46.09 13.39 21.76
C VAL A 12 46.73 12.36 20.84
N ALA A 13 47.12 11.21 21.38
CA ALA A 13 47.69 10.12 20.60
C ALA A 13 46.77 9.77 19.41
N ALA A 14 47.35 9.57 18.23
CA ALA A 14 46.61 9.22 17.04
C ALA A 14 45.75 7.97 17.32
N ARG A 15 44.42 8.13 17.29
CA ARG A 15 43.51 7.00 17.37
C ARG A 15 43.71 6.13 16.13
N ASP A 16 43.73 4.82 16.31
CA ASP A 16 43.74 3.89 15.20
C ASP A 16 42.62 4.22 14.22
N ALA A 17 42.91 4.11 12.92
CA ALA A 17 41.90 4.29 11.89
C ALA A 17 40.71 3.38 12.21
N PRO A 18 39.47 3.88 12.21
CA PRO A 18 38.31 3.05 12.49
C PRO A 18 38.34 1.84 11.56
N ARG A 19 38.28 0.64 12.16
CA ARG A 19 38.17 -0.61 11.38
C ARG A 19 37.03 -0.42 10.39
N ARG A 20 37.25 -0.86 9.16
CA ARG A 20 36.32 -0.71 8.03
C ARG A 20 35.12 -1.64 8.25
N ASP A 21 34.31 -1.36 9.27
CA ASP A 21 33.10 -2.09 9.66
C ASP A 21 31.89 -1.69 8.79
N GLN A 22 32.11 -0.82 7.81
CA GLN A 22 31.11 -0.33 6.88
C GLN A 22 31.25 -1.05 5.54
N GLY A 23 30.33 -1.97 5.28
CA GLY A 23 30.21 -2.71 4.03
C GLY A 23 29.04 -3.69 4.10
N ILE A 24 28.49 -4.09 2.95
CA ILE A 24 27.32 -4.99 2.87
C ILE A 24 27.63 -6.32 3.57
N LEU A 25 28.81 -6.89 3.34
CA LEU A 25 29.27 -8.15 3.97
C LEU A 25 29.46 -8.01 5.49
N ALA A 26 30.02 -6.89 5.96
CA ALA A 26 30.19 -6.62 7.38
C ALA A 26 28.83 -6.40 8.07
N GLY A 27 27.90 -5.73 7.40
CA GLY A 27 26.51 -5.55 7.85
C GLY A 27 25.74 -6.86 7.94
N LEU A 28 25.83 -7.71 6.91
CA LEU A 28 25.22 -9.05 6.90
C LEU A 28 25.77 -9.94 8.00
N ARG A 29 27.11 -9.98 8.18
CA ARG A 29 27.72 -10.75 9.27
C ARG A 29 27.21 -10.28 10.63
N ARG A 30 27.09 -8.97 10.83
CA ARG A 30 26.61 -8.39 12.08
C ARG A 30 25.12 -8.65 12.33
N GLN A 31 24.27 -8.66 11.30
CA GLN A 31 22.83 -8.92 11.44
C GLN A 31 22.52 -10.42 11.59
N LEU A 32 23.17 -11.27 10.80
CA LEU A 32 22.91 -12.71 10.79
C LEU A 32 23.65 -13.45 11.92
N PHE A 33 24.88 -13.02 12.24
CA PHE A 33 25.77 -13.71 13.18
C PHE A 33 26.21 -12.81 14.34
N GLY A 34 25.45 -11.75 14.65
CA GLY A 34 25.84 -10.76 15.66
C GLY A 34 25.77 -11.24 17.11
N ASN A 35 24.90 -12.21 17.41
CA ASN A 35 24.80 -12.86 18.72
C ASN A 35 24.48 -14.35 18.54
N TRP A 36 24.55 -15.13 19.62
CA TRP A 36 24.35 -16.59 19.54
C TRP A 36 22.92 -16.96 19.11
N PHE A 37 21.91 -16.18 19.51
CA PHE A 37 20.51 -16.43 19.17
C PHE A 37 20.21 -16.16 17.69
N SER A 38 20.70 -15.05 17.13
CA SER A 38 20.65 -14.70 15.72
C SER A 38 21.42 -15.72 14.89
N THR A 39 22.58 -16.17 15.38
CA THR A 39 23.36 -17.24 14.71
C THR A 39 22.57 -18.55 14.67
N LEU A 40 22.03 -19.00 15.80
CA LEU A 40 21.22 -20.20 15.88
C LEU A 40 19.98 -20.10 14.97
N THR A 41 19.25 -18.99 15.04
CA THR A 41 18.05 -18.75 14.22
C THR A 41 18.41 -18.75 12.73
N THR A 42 19.51 -18.10 12.35
CA THR A 42 20.00 -18.08 10.96
C THR A 42 20.36 -19.48 10.50
N LEU A 43 21.07 -20.28 11.31
CA LEU A 43 21.43 -21.65 10.97
C LEU A 43 20.20 -22.55 10.84
N VAL A 44 19.21 -22.42 11.72
CA VAL A 44 17.94 -23.16 11.62
C VAL A 44 17.17 -22.77 10.35
N LEU A 45 17.04 -21.48 10.05
CA LEU A 45 16.37 -21.02 8.84
C LEU A 45 17.08 -21.49 7.57
N ILE A 46 18.42 -21.46 7.55
CA ILE A 46 19.21 -22.00 6.45
C ILE A 46 19.00 -23.51 6.34
N ALA A 47 19.02 -24.25 7.44
CA ALA A 47 18.79 -25.70 7.41
C ALA A 47 17.40 -26.06 6.89
N VAL A 48 16.35 -25.35 7.33
CA VAL A 48 14.97 -25.52 6.83
C VAL A 48 14.90 -25.17 5.35
N LEU A 49 15.52 -24.06 4.91
CA LEU A 49 15.58 -23.70 3.50
C LEU A 49 16.29 -24.77 2.68
N LEU A 50 17.43 -25.27 3.13
CA LEU A 50 18.18 -26.31 2.42
C LEU A 50 17.41 -27.64 2.33
N GLN A 51 16.52 -27.92 3.28
CA GLN A 51 15.66 -29.11 3.24
C GLN A 51 14.42 -28.91 2.36
N THR A 52 13.75 -27.77 2.45
CA THR A 52 12.44 -27.54 1.80
C THR A 52 12.54 -26.94 0.40
N LEU A 53 13.58 -26.14 0.14
CA LEU A 53 13.74 -25.44 -1.13
C LEU A 53 14.00 -26.39 -2.30
N PRO A 54 14.82 -27.46 -2.17
CA PRO A 54 15.00 -28.41 -3.27
C PRO A 54 13.70 -29.10 -3.67
N ASP A 55 12.90 -29.56 -2.70
CA ASP A 55 11.60 -30.20 -2.95
C ASP A 55 10.62 -29.22 -3.60
N PHE A 56 10.58 -27.98 -3.12
CA PHE A 56 9.76 -26.93 -3.73
C PHE A 56 10.20 -26.62 -5.17
N ILE A 57 11.51 -26.52 -5.44
CA ILE A 57 12.03 -26.29 -6.79
C ILE A 57 11.73 -27.50 -7.68
N ALA A 58 11.87 -28.71 -7.16
CA ALA A 58 11.56 -29.94 -7.89
C ALA A 58 10.09 -29.97 -8.31
N TRP A 59 9.19 -29.71 -7.35
CA TRP A 59 7.75 -29.64 -7.58
C TRP A 59 7.36 -28.50 -8.54
N ALA A 60 7.91 -27.29 -8.34
CA ALA A 60 7.49 -26.10 -9.08
C ALA A 60 8.10 -26.00 -10.48
N LEU A 61 9.36 -26.44 -10.68
CA LEU A 61 10.14 -26.13 -11.88
C LEU A 61 10.69 -27.37 -12.60
N ILE A 62 11.00 -28.46 -11.89
CA ILE A 62 11.62 -29.66 -12.51
C ILE A 62 10.57 -30.66 -13.00
N HIS A 63 9.52 -30.88 -12.22
CA HIS A 63 8.41 -31.79 -12.55
C HIS A 63 7.05 -31.09 -12.83
N PRO A 64 6.98 -29.90 -13.48
CA PRO A 64 5.70 -29.23 -13.73
C PRO A 64 4.94 -29.79 -14.93
N VAL A 65 3.61 -29.66 -14.89
CA VAL A 65 2.74 -29.82 -16.06
C VAL A 65 2.36 -28.43 -16.58
N TRP A 66 2.91 -28.05 -17.74
CA TRP A 66 2.66 -26.75 -18.38
C TRP A 66 1.50 -26.77 -19.37
N THR A 67 1.13 -27.95 -19.86
CA THR A 67 0.05 -28.10 -20.83
C THR A 67 -1.31 -27.90 -20.15
N PRO A 68 -2.26 -27.19 -20.78
CA PRO A 68 -3.60 -26.97 -20.24
C PRO A 68 -4.45 -28.25 -20.40
N ASP A 69 -4.04 -29.34 -19.74
CA ASP A 69 -4.72 -30.62 -19.75
C ASP A 69 -5.02 -31.07 -18.31
N ALA A 70 -6.32 -31.15 -17.99
CA ALA A 70 -6.80 -31.53 -16.67
C ALA A 70 -6.45 -32.98 -16.28
N ALA A 71 -6.35 -33.90 -17.24
CA ALA A 71 -6.01 -35.30 -16.97
C ALA A 71 -4.52 -35.44 -16.59
N LEU A 72 -3.63 -34.75 -17.32
CA LEU A 72 -2.20 -34.73 -17.01
C LEU A 72 -1.93 -34.06 -15.66
N CYS A 73 -2.63 -32.96 -15.35
CA CYS A 73 -2.52 -32.33 -14.04
C CYS A 73 -3.04 -33.20 -12.89
N LYS A 74 -4.11 -33.98 -13.08
CA LYS A 74 -4.58 -34.95 -12.08
C LYS A 74 -3.58 -36.10 -11.88
N GLN A 75 -2.89 -36.52 -12.93
CA GLN A 75 -1.86 -37.57 -12.85
C GLN A 75 -0.60 -37.09 -12.12
N ALA A 76 -0.21 -35.83 -12.29
CA ALA A 76 0.93 -35.21 -11.59
C ALA A 76 0.62 -34.75 -10.15
N MET A 77 -0.59 -35.04 -9.63
CA MET A 77 -1.03 -34.58 -8.32
C MET A 77 -0.21 -35.24 -7.20
N GLY A 78 0.68 -34.47 -6.58
CA GLY A 78 1.60 -34.92 -5.53
C GLY A 78 3.06 -35.00 -5.98
N GLU A 79 3.34 -34.98 -7.29
CA GLU A 79 4.70 -35.00 -7.84
C GLU A 79 5.11 -33.63 -8.40
N GLY A 80 4.15 -32.85 -8.94
CA GLY A 80 4.44 -31.64 -9.70
C GLY A 80 3.39 -30.55 -9.62
N ALA A 81 3.79 -29.32 -9.90
CA ALA A 81 2.90 -28.17 -10.01
C ALA A 81 2.13 -28.19 -11.35
N CYS A 82 0.81 -27.99 -11.29
CA CYS A 82 -0.03 -27.83 -12.47
C CYS A 82 -0.05 -26.35 -12.93
N TRP A 83 0.94 -25.95 -13.73
CA TRP A 83 0.98 -24.62 -14.35
C TRP A 83 0.02 -24.49 -15.54
N GLY A 84 -0.49 -25.61 -16.08
CA GLY A 84 -1.50 -25.63 -17.15
C GLY A 84 -2.76 -24.83 -16.82
N VAL A 85 -3.18 -24.78 -15.55
CA VAL A 85 -4.31 -23.95 -15.11
C VAL A 85 -4.04 -22.47 -15.32
N ILE A 86 -2.81 -22.01 -15.05
CA ILE A 86 -2.43 -20.62 -15.27
C ILE A 86 -2.34 -20.35 -16.78
N ALA A 87 -1.78 -21.26 -17.56
CA ALA A 87 -1.72 -21.12 -19.03
C ALA A 87 -3.12 -20.99 -19.66
N GLU A 88 -4.11 -21.72 -19.15
CA GLU A 88 -5.50 -21.66 -19.63
C GLU A 88 -6.24 -20.42 -19.11
N LYS A 89 -6.13 -20.14 -17.81
CA LYS A 89 -7.00 -19.18 -17.11
C LYS A 89 -6.35 -17.83 -16.83
N TYR A 90 -5.11 -17.55 -17.28
CA TYR A 90 -4.41 -16.28 -16.96
C TYR A 90 -5.23 -15.04 -17.30
N ARG A 91 -6.03 -15.08 -18.38
CA ARG A 91 -6.85 -13.93 -18.79
C ARG A 91 -7.90 -13.58 -17.75
N VAL A 92 -8.59 -14.59 -17.21
CA VAL A 92 -9.59 -14.40 -16.15
C VAL A 92 -8.90 -13.97 -14.86
N ILE A 93 -7.75 -14.56 -14.52
CA ILE A 93 -6.98 -14.20 -13.32
C ILE A 93 -6.54 -12.72 -13.38
N ILE A 94 -5.99 -12.27 -14.51
CA ILE A 94 -5.41 -10.93 -14.64
C ILE A 94 -6.48 -9.86 -14.90
N PHE A 95 -7.51 -10.14 -15.71
CA PHE A 95 -8.48 -9.13 -16.15
C PHE A 95 -9.90 -9.33 -15.58
N GLY A 96 -10.15 -10.40 -14.82
CA GLY A 96 -11.47 -10.71 -14.28
C GLY A 96 -12.51 -10.96 -15.39
N TYR A 97 -13.72 -10.43 -15.19
CA TYR A 97 -14.85 -10.56 -16.12
C TYR A 97 -14.82 -9.58 -17.30
N TYR A 98 -13.72 -8.84 -17.50
CA TYR A 98 -13.64 -7.88 -18.59
C TYR A 98 -13.80 -8.60 -19.95
N PRO A 99 -14.53 -8.03 -20.94
CA PRO A 99 -14.76 -8.70 -22.22
C PRO A 99 -13.45 -9.08 -22.94
N HIS A 100 -13.37 -10.33 -23.43
CA HIS A 100 -12.14 -10.89 -24.00
C HIS A 100 -11.56 -10.11 -25.18
N ALA A 101 -12.40 -9.56 -26.05
CA ALA A 101 -11.95 -8.77 -27.20
C ALA A 101 -11.30 -7.44 -26.77
N GLU A 102 -11.59 -6.97 -25.56
CA GLU A 102 -11.28 -5.63 -25.08
C GLU A 102 -10.22 -5.65 -23.96
N HIS A 103 -9.55 -6.79 -23.71
CA HIS A 103 -8.51 -6.95 -22.66
C HIS A 103 -7.31 -6.01 -22.80
N TRP A 104 -7.09 -5.44 -23.99
CA TRP A 104 -6.08 -4.42 -24.21
C TRP A 104 -6.36 -3.14 -23.38
N ARG A 105 -7.62 -2.80 -23.11
CA ARG A 105 -8.04 -1.63 -22.32
C ARG A 105 -7.56 -1.71 -20.86
N PRO A 106 -7.92 -2.76 -20.08
CA PRO A 106 -7.44 -2.92 -18.72
C PRO A 106 -5.93 -3.13 -18.63
N LEU A 107 -5.31 -3.74 -19.64
CA LEU A 107 -3.85 -3.86 -19.71
C LEU A 107 -3.19 -2.48 -19.79
N ILE A 108 -3.60 -1.63 -20.73
CA ILE A 108 -3.07 -0.26 -20.86
C ILE A 108 -3.34 0.54 -19.59
N ALA A 109 -4.56 0.46 -19.04
CA ALA A 109 -4.90 1.14 -17.79
C ALA A 109 -3.97 0.73 -16.64
N THR A 110 -3.69 -0.56 -16.49
CA THR A 110 -2.79 -1.08 -15.47
C THR A 110 -1.36 -0.61 -15.69
N LEU A 111 -0.85 -0.69 -16.93
CA LEU A 111 0.50 -0.23 -17.27
C LEU A 111 0.66 1.27 -17.02
N LEU A 112 -0.34 2.09 -17.36
CA LEU A 112 -0.34 3.53 -17.09
C LEU A 112 -0.30 3.83 -15.59
N LEU A 113 -1.12 3.13 -14.78
CA LEU A 113 -1.11 3.29 -13.32
C LEU A 113 0.24 2.87 -12.71
N LEU A 114 0.79 1.72 -13.12
CA LEU A 114 2.09 1.26 -12.63
C LEU A 114 3.22 2.21 -13.04
N ALA A 115 3.23 2.69 -14.29
CA ALA A 115 4.19 3.68 -14.76
C ALA A 115 4.09 4.99 -13.96
N LEU A 116 2.87 5.44 -13.66
CA LEU A 116 2.63 6.63 -12.82
C LEU A 116 3.14 6.44 -11.38
N LEU A 117 2.92 5.27 -10.80
CA LEU A 117 3.43 4.92 -9.47
C LEU A 117 4.96 4.88 -9.45
N ILE A 118 5.59 4.22 -10.44
CA ILE A 118 7.05 4.18 -10.58
C ILE A 118 7.61 5.60 -10.74
N ALA A 119 7.00 6.42 -11.61
CA ALA A 119 7.40 7.82 -11.78
C ALA A 119 7.28 8.61 -10.46
N SER A 120 6.24 8.35 -9.67
CA SER A 120 6.04 8.96 -8.35
C SER A 120 7.06 8.49 -7.31
N CYS A 121 7.56 7.25 -7.40
CA CYS A 121 8.65 6.76 -6.55
C CYS A 121 10.02 7.29 -6.96
N THR A 122 10.20 7.71 -8.21
CA THR A 122 11.46 8.30 -8.68
C THR A 122 11.57 9.77 -8.30
N ARG A 123 12.42 10.05 -7.30
CA ARG A 123 12.64 11.41 -6.75
C ARG A 123 13.05 12.45 -7.81
N ALA A 124 13.72 12.02 -8.88
CA ALA A 124 14.11 12.88 -10.00
C ALA A 124 12.93 13.50 -10.76
N LEU A 125 11.75 12.88 -10.72
CA LEU A 125 10.55 13.33 -11.41
C LEU A 125 9.62 14.18 -10.51
N TRP A 126 10.01 14.49 -9.28
CA TRP A 126 9.20 15.28 -8.33
C TRP A 126 9.15 16.76 -8.72
N ARG A 127 8.26 17.08 -9.65
CA ARG A 127 7.95 18.44 -10.11
C ARG A 127 6.44 18.66 -10.09
N ARG A 128 6.02 19.92 -10.15
CA ARG A 128 4.58 20.30 -10.13
C ARG A 128 3.76 19.64 -11.25
N TRP A 129 4.38 19.33 -12.40
CA TRP A 129 3.71 18.63 -13.50
C TRP A 129 3.26 17.21 -13.13
N LEU A 130 3.86 16.58 -12.12
CA LEU A 130 3.47 15.25 -11.66
C LEU A 130 2.02 15.23 -11.17
N VAL A 131 1.55 16.30 -10.52
CA VAL A 131 0.15 16.43 -10.09
C VAL A 131 -0.79 16.46 -11.30
N LEU A 132 -0.42 17.19 -12.34
CA LEU A 132 -1.19 17.23 -13.59
C LEU A 132 -1.18 15.89 -14.30
N LEU A 133 -0.03 15.18 -14.30
CA LEU A 133 0.05 13.83 -14.84
C LEU A 133 -0.87 12.87 -14.07
N TRP A 134 -0.92 12.95 -12.74
CA TRP A 134 -1.83 12.15 -11.92
C TRP A 134 -3.29 12.35 -12.31
N LEU A 135 -3.72 13.61 -12.42
CA LEU A 135 -5.09 13.93 -12.83
C LEU A 135 -5.39 13.42 -14.24
N LEU A 136 -4.47 13.64 -15.19
CA LEU A 136 -4.60 13.19 -16.57
C LEU A 136 -4.69 11.66 -16.67
N VAL A 137 -3.74 10.94 -16.06
CA VAL A 137 -3.71 9.48 -16.10
C VAL A 137 -4.95 8.89 -15.44
N MET A 138 -5.45 9.48 -14.35
CA MET A 138 -6.66 8.98 -13.70
C MET A 138 -7.90 9.13 -14.59
N VAL A 139 -8.04 10.28 -15.26
CA VAL A 139 -9.11 10.49 -16.24
C VAL A 139 -8.98 9.51 -17.40
N VAL A 140 -7.77 9.33 -17.95
CA VAL A 140 -7.51 8.40 -19.06
C VAL A 140 -7.83 6.96 -18.67
N VAL A 141 -7.39 6.51 -17.50
CA VAL A 141 -7.66 5.17 -16.97
C VAL A 141 -9.17 4.93 -16.83
N PHE A 142 -9.90 5.90 -16.25
CA PHE A 142 -11.35 5.77 -16.09
C PHE A 142 -12.09 5.74 -17.43
N VAL A 143 -11.70 6.61 -18.38
CA VAL A 143 -12.29 6.66 -19.73
C VAL A 143 -12.00 5.37 -20.50
N ILE A 144 -10.78 4.84 -20.43
CA ILE A 144 -10.40 3.58 -21.10
C ILE A 144 -11.16 2.40 -20.48
N LEU A 145 -11.24 2.29 -19.15
CA LEU A 145 -11.91 1.16 -18.50
C LEU A 145 -13.42 1.18 -18.71
N ARG A 146 -14.07 2.33 -18.55
CA ARG A 146 -15.52 2.47 -18.72
C ARG A 146 -15.95 2.44 -20.19
N GLY A 147 -15.20 3.10 -21.06
CA GLY A 147 -15.58 3.29 -22.46
C GLY A 147 -16.87 4.11 -22.62
N GLY A 148 -17.53 3.97 -23.76
CA GLY A 148 -18.71 4.74 -24.14
C GLY A 148 -18.40 6.04 -24.89
N TRP A 149 -17.12 6.44 -24.96
CA TRP A 149 -16.65 7.60 -25.74
C TRP A 149 -15.69 7.14 -26.84
N PHE A 150 -15.57 7.92 -27.91
CA PHE A 150 -14.67 7.63 -29.04
C PHE A 150 -14.92 6.29 -29.75
N GLY A 151 -16.17 5.79 -29.73
CA GLY A 151 -16.53 4.51 -30.36
C GLY A 151 -16.19 3.27 -29.52
N LEU A 152 -15.72 3.43 -28.28
CA LEU A 152 -15.47 2.32 -27.36
C LEU A 152 -16.76 1.75 -26.80
N SER A 153 -16.85 0.43 -26.70
CA SER A 153 -17.96 -0.25 -26.02
C SER A 153 -18.01 0.17 -24.54
N ALA A 154 -19.21 0.49 -24.05
CA ALA A 154 -19.42 0.79 -22.65
C ALA A 154 -19.36 -0.51 -21.84
N VAL A 155 -18.45 -0.57 -20.86
CA VAL A 155 -18.28 -1.69 -19.95
C VAL A 155 -18.64 -1.22 -18.54
N GLU A 156 -19.65 -1.86 -17.96
CA GLU A 156 -20.12 -1.58 -16.61
C GLU A 156 -19.04 -1.91 -15.56
N THR A 157 -19.08 -1.18 -14.44
CA THR A 157 -18.09 -1.23 -13.35
C THR A 157 -18.12 -2.53 -12.54
N ASP A 158 -19.21 -3.28 -12.61
CA ASP A 158 -19.38 -4.63 -12.05
C ASP A 158 -18.49 -5.68 -12.74
N ARG A 159 -18.16 -5.47 -14.02
CA ARG A 159 -17.29 -6.36 -14.82
C ARG A 159 -15.81 -6.03 -14.68
N TRP A 160 -15.46 -4.95 -13.97
CA TRP A 160 -14.07 -4.61 -13.72
C TRP A 160 -13.51 -5.57 -12.67
N GLY A 161 -12.35 -6.14 -12.94
CA GLY A 161 -11.78 -7.15 -12.05
C GLY A 161 -10.29 -7.37 -12.28
N GLY A 162 -9.76 -8.38 -11.60
CA GLY A 162 -8.37 -8.79 -11.67
C GLY A 162 -7.38 -7.73 -11.17
N LEU A 163 -6.16 -7.76 -11.72
CA LEU A 163 -5.07 -6.84 -11.41
C LEU A 163 -5.41 -5.35 -11.63
N PRO A 164 -6.10 -4.94 -12.73
CA PRO A 164 -6.47 -3.55 -12.92
C PRO A 164 -7.31 -3.00 -11.77
N LEU A 165 -8.27 -3.80 -11.26
CA LEU A 165 -9.12 -3.40 -10.15
C LEU A 165 -8.31 -3.29 -8.85
N THR A 166 -7.42 -4.25 -8.57
CA THR A 166 -6.53 -4.22 -7.40
C THR A 166 -5.68 -2.95 -7.38
N VAL A 167 -4.99 -2.66 -8.49
CA VAL A 167 -4.10 -1.49 -8.60
C VAL A 167 -4.91 -0.20 -8.54
N LEU A 168 -6.05 -0.13 -9.23
CA LEU A 168 -6.92 1.05 -9.23
C LEU A 168 -7.44 1.36 -7.82
N LEU A 169 -8.02 0.38 -7.12
CA LEU A 169 -8.58 0.58 -5.78
C LEU A 169 -7.50 0.95 -4.76
N ALA A 170 -6.36 0.23 -4.75
CA ALA A 170 -5.27 0.51 -3.82
C ALA A 170 -4.72 1.93 -4.02
N THR A 171 -4.52 2.32 -5.28
CA THR A 171 -3.94 3.61 -5.65
C THR A 171 -4.90 4.77 -5.40
N LEU A 172 -6.15 4.66 -5.81
CA LEU A 172 -7.14 5.70 -5.60
C LEU A 172 -7.42 5.89 -4.11
N SER A 173 -7.56 4.80 -3.36
CA SER A 173 -7.91 4.87 -1.94
C SER A 173 -6.80 5.54 -1.13
N ILE A 174 -5.52 5.24 -1.39
CA ILE A 174 -4.42 5.91 -0.69
C ILE A 174 -4.32 7.40 -1.05
N VAL A 175 -4.51 7.75 -2.33
CA VAL A 175 -4.47 9.14 -2.80
C VAL A 175 -5.59 9.97 -2.18
N ALA A 176 -6.79 9.39 -2.03
CA ALA A 176 -7.92 10.05 -1.37
C ALA A 176 -7.81 10.04 0.17
N ALA A 177 -7.30 8.96 0.75
CA ALA A 177 -7.16 8.80 2.20
C ALA A 177 -6.08 9.72 2.78
N PHE A 178 -5.00 9.99 2.05
CA PHE A 178 -3.91 10.82 2.53
C PHE A 178 -4.34 12.25 2.94
N PRO A 179 -4.99 13.07 2.10
CA PRO A 179 -5.45 14.40 2.52
C PRO A 179 -6.49 14.32 3.64
N LEU A 180 -7.42 13.35 3.57
CA LEU A 180 -8.42 13.14 4.63
C LEU A 180 -7.75 12.83 5.98
N SER A 181 -6.72 12.00 5.97
CA SER A 181 -5.97 11.61 7.16
C SER A 181 -5.22 12.78 7.79
N VAL A 182 -4.64 13.68 6.98
CA VAL A 182 -4.00 14.91 7.46
C VAL A 182 -5.02 15.82 8.15
N ILE A 183 -6.19 16.01 7.53
CA ILE A 183 -7.26 16.84 8.08
C ILE A 183 -7.74 16.25 9.41
N VAL A 184 -8.02 14.94 9.47
CA VAL A 184 -8.48 14.26 10.69
C VAL A 184 -7.41 14.28 11.79
N ALA A 185 -6.13 14.07 11.45
CA ALA A 185 -5.02 14.11 12.40
C ALA A 185 -4.85 15.51 13.02
N LEU A 186 -4.95 16.57 12.21
CA LEU A 186 -4.92 17.96 12.68
C LEU A 186 -6.18 18.29 13.50
N GLY A 187 -7.36 17.85 13.05
CA GLY A 187 -8.63 18.03 13.75
C GLY A 187 -8.64 17.42 15.15
N ARG A 188 -8.10 16.19 15.30
CA ARG A 188 -7.93 15.53 16.61
C ARG A 188 -7.06 16.34 17.58
N ARG A 189 -6.08 17.10 17.07
CA ARG A 189 -5.18 17.97 17.84
C ARG A 189 -5.70 19.40 18.05
N SER A 190 -6.89 19.73 17.56
CA SER A 190 -7.48 21.06 17.70
C SER A 190 -7.79 21.38 19.16
N HIS A 191 -7.74 22.67 19.52
CA HIS A 191 -8.21 23.17 20.82
C HIS A 191 -9.73 23.17 20.95
N MET A 192 -10.47 23.04 19.83
CA MET A 192 -11.92 23.00 19.84
C MET A 192 -12.41 21.60 20.23
N PRO A 193 -13.08 21.43 21.40
CA PRO A 193 -13.43 20.12 21.92
C PRO A 193 -14.40 19.37 21.01
N ALA A 194 -15.33 20.06 20.33
CA ALA A 194 -16.25 19.44 19.38
C ALA A 194 -15.54 18.77 18.21
N ILE A 195 -14.57 19.46 17.58
CA ILE A 195 -13.81 18.93 16.43
C ILE A 195 -12.92 17.77 16.89
N SER A 196 -12.21 17.95 18.00
CA SER A 196 -11.34 16.90 18.54
C SER A 196 -12.14 15.64 18.92
N ALA A 197 -13.32 15.80 19.50
CA ALA A 197 -14.21 14.70 19.84
C ALA A 197 -14.69 13.95 18.59
N VAL A 198 -15.19 14.65 17.57
CA VAL A 198 -15.65 14.02 16.31
C VAL A 198 -14.52 13.23 15.64
N CYS A 199 -13.33 13.83 15.51
CA CYS A 199 -12.17 13.15 14.93
C CYS A 199 -11.72 11.95 15.77
N THR A 200 -11.77 12.05 17.09
CA THR A 200 -11.41 10.96 18.00
C THR A 200 -12.40 9.81 17.87
N VAL A 201 -13.70 10.07 17.95
CA VAL A 201 -14.74 9.04 17.80
C VAL A 201 -14.63 8.35 16.44
N TYR A 202 -14.42 9.10 15.36
CA TYR A 202 -14.19 8.54 14.03
C TYR A 202 -12.99 7.58 14.00
N ILE A 203 -11.83 8.02 14.51
CA ILE A 203 -10.61 7.20 14.50
C ILE A 203 -10.79 5.93 15.34
N GLU A 204 -11.30 6.06 16.57
CA GLU A 204 -11.43 4.92 17.48
C GLU A 204 -12.50 3.92 16.98
N LEU A 205 -13.62 4.40 16.44
CA LEU A 205 -14.67 3.53 15.89
C LEU A 205 -14.18 2.77 14.67
N ILE A 206 -13.58 3.45 13.69
CA ILE A 206 -13.14 2.80 12.44
C ILE A 206 -12.02 1.80 12.71
N ARG A 207 -11.09 2.11 13.63
CA ARG A 207 -10.02 1.18 14.01
C ARG A 207 -10.49 0.03 14.91
N GLY A 208 -11.67 0.18 15.53
CA GLY A 208 -12.29 -0.85 16.36
C GLY A 208 -13.13 -1.88 15.58
N VAL A 209 -13.42 -1.62 14.30
CA VAL A 209 -14.27 -2.49 13.45
C VAL A 209 -13.43 -3.12 12.33
N PRO A 210 -13.64 -4.42 12.01
CA PRO A 210 -12.99 -5.04 10.86
C PRO A 210 -13.41 -4.42 9.52
N LEU A 211 -12.46 -4.24 8.58
CA LEU A 211 -12.75 -3.71 7.24
C LEU A 211 -13.81 -4.54 6.50
N ILE A 212 -13.81 -5.87 6.69
CA ILE A 212 -14.80 -6.78 6.11
C ILE A 212 -16.24 -6.35 6.43
N SER A 213 -16.49 -5.92 7.67
CA SER A 213 -17.80 -5.48 8.15
C SER A 213 -18.18 -4.14 7.53
N VAL A 214 -17.21 -3.23 7.37
CA VAL A 214 -17.41 -1.94 6.70
C VAL A 214 -17.80 -2.15 5.24
N LEU A 215 -17.10 -3.04 4.52
CA LEU A 215 -17.40 -3.39 3.13
C LEU A 215 -18.76 -4.05 2.99
N PHE A 216 -19.09 -4.99 3.88
CA PHE A 216 -20.41 -5.64 3.89
C PHE A 216 -21.53 -4.63 4.15
N MET A 217 -21.37 -3.75 5.15
CA MET A 217 -22.34 -2.71 5.47
C MET A 217 -22.52 -1.73 4.30
N ALA A 218 -21.43 -1.26 3.69
CA ALA A 218 -21.49 -0.36 2.53
C ALA A 218 -22.17 -1.01 1.31
N SER A 219 -22.04 -2.33 1.17
CA SER A 219 -22.44 -3.03 -0.05
C SER A 219 -23.85 -3.61 0.01
N PHE A 220 -24.25 -4.10 1.18
CA PHE A 220 -25.54 -4.79 1.36
C PHE A 220 -26.50 -3.99 2.24
N LEU A 221 -26.02 -3.33 3.29
CA LEU A 221 -26.89 -2.64 4.25
C LEU A 221 -27.24 -1.22 3.81
N PHE A 222 -26.25 -0.46 3.32
CA PHE A 222 -26.43 0.92 2.89
C PHE A 222 -27.47 1.08 1.76
N PRO A 223 -27.53 0.22 0.72
CA PRO A 223 -28.60 0.27 -0.28
C PRO A 223 -30.01 0.13 0.28
N LEU A 224 -30.20 -0.58 1.39
CA LEU A 224 -31.51 -0.74 2.02
C LEU A 224 -32.00 0.56 2.68
N LEU A 225 -31.09 1.46 3.02
CA LEU A 225 -31.39 2.79 3.57
C LEU A 225 -31.67 3.82 2.47
N MET A 226 -31.45 3.47 1.20
CA MET A 226 -31.63 4.40 0.09
C MET A 226 -33.08 4.38 -0.42
N PRO A 227 -33.61 5.52 -0.90
CA PRO A 227 -34.92 5.58 -1.54
C PRO A 227 -35.02 4.59 -2.72
N ALA A 228 -36.19 3.97 -2.86
CA ALA A 228 -36.48 3.04 -3.94
C ALA A 228 -36.13 3.68 -5.30
N GLY A 229 -35.30 3.00 -6.10
CA GLY A 229 -34.86 3.46 -7.42
C GLY A 229 -33.50 4.15 -7.46
N THR A 230 -32.92 4.54 -6.32
CA THR A 230 -31.53 5.02 -6.26
C THR A 230 -30.57 3.86 -6.02
N LYS A 231 -29.64 3.65 -6.95
CA LYS A 231 -28.57 2.65 -6.81
C LYS A 231 -27.23 3.34 -6.97
N ILE A 232 -26.48 3.46 -5.87
CA ILE A 232 -25.08 3.86 -5.98
C ILE A 232 -24.26 2.64 -6.43
N ASP A 233 -23.39 2.88 -7.40
CA ASP A 233 -22.44 1.90 -7.91
C ASP A 233 -21.65 1.21 -6.78
N VAL A 234 -21.45 -0.10 -6.93
CA VAL A 234 -20.79 -0.94 -5.91
C VAL A 234 -19.33 -0.53 -5.76
N LEU A 235 -18.63 -0.29 -6.87
CA LEU A 235 -17.22 0.10 -6.89
C LEU A 235 -17.02 1.43 -6.14
N LEU A 236 -17.90 2.42 -6.33
CA LEU A 236 -17.85 3.67 -5.60
C LEU A 236 -18.03 3.48 -4.08
N ARG A 237 -18.97 2.64 -3.66
CA ARG A 237 -19.22 2.36 -2.23
C ARG A 237 -18.04 1.67 -1.57
N VAL A 238 -17.45 0.69 -2.25
CA VAL A 238 -16.23 0.00 -1.80
C VAL A 238 -15.06 0.97 -1.72
N PHE A 239 -14.85 1.80 -2.75
CA PHE A 239 -13.80 2.82 -2.77
C PHE A 239 -13.92 3.79 -1.57
N ILE A 240 -15.12 4.29 -1.29
CA ILE A 240 -15.36 5.17 -0.14
C ILE A 240 -15.08 4.43 1.18
N GLY A 241 -15.56 3.19 1.32
CA GLY A 241 -15.34 2.36 2.51
C GLY A 241 -13.85 2.15 2.80
N ILE A 242 -13.07 1.74 1.80
CA ILE A 242 -11.62 1.56 1.93
C ILE A 242 -10.93 2.90 2.22
N THR A 243 -11.33 3.98 1.55
CA THR A 243 -10.74 5.32 1.74
C THR A 243 -10.92 5.82 3.17
N LEU A 244 -12.13 5.73 3.73
CA LEU A 244 -12.41 6.12 5.11
C LEU A 244 -11.64 5.25 6.10
N PHE A 245 -11.65 3.92 5.88
CA PHE A 245 -10.89 3.00 6.72
C PHE A 245 -9.39 3.33 6.73
N ALA A 246 -8.78 3.44 5.55
CA ALA A 246 -7.39 3.84 5.38
C ALA A 246 -7.08 5.19 6.03
N ALA A 247 -7.96 6.18 5.87
CA ALA A 247 -7.75 7.51 6.42
C ALA A 247 -7.69 7.52 7.95
N ALA A 248 -8.48 6.68 8.63
CA ALA A 248 -8.45 6.59 10.10
C ALA A 248 -7.12 6.00 10.62
N TYR A 249 -6.63 4.92 9.99
CA TYR A 249 -5.34 4.33 10.35
C TYR A 249 -4.18 5.26 10.02
N MET A 250 -4.23 5.91 8.84
CA MET A 250 -3.21 6.87 8.43
C MET A 250 -3.21 8.12 9.31
N ALA A 251 -4.37 8.59 9.77
CA ALA A 251 -4.46 9.76 10.65
C ALA A 251 -3.73 9.49 11.98
N GLU A 252 -3.79 8.27 12.49
CA GLU A 252 -3.06 7.88 13.69
C GLU A 252 -1.55 7.84 13.48
N VAL A 253 -1.10 7.34 12.33
CA VAL A 253 0.31 7.35 11.93
C VAL A 253 0.83 8.79 11.87
N ILE A 254 0.10 9.68 11.19
CA ILE A 254 0.43 11.12 11.09
C ILE A 254 0.41 11.78 12.48
N ARG A 255 -0.56 11.44 13.33
CA ARG A 255 -0.62 11.93 14.72
C ARG A 255 0.63 11.56 15.51
N GLY A 256 1.11 10.31 15.38
CA GLY A 256 2.38 9.86 15.96
C GLY A 256 3.57 10.69 15.48
N GLY A 257 3.64 10.98 14.18
CA GLY A 257 4.65 11.89 13.61
C GLY A 257 4.58 13.31 14.15
N LEU A 258 3.36 13.86 14.26
CA LEU A 258 3.13 15.19 14.82
C LEU A 258 3.52 15.29 16.31
N GLN A 259 3.48 14.18 17.05
CA GLN A 259 3.91 14.11 18.46
C GLN A 259 5.42 13.98 18.62
N ALA A 260 6.11 13.42 17.62
CA ALA A 260 7.56 13.29 17.62
C ALA A 260 8.31 14.62 17.41
N ILE A 261 7.62 15.67 16.94
CA ILE A 261 8.22 16.99 16.72
C ILE A 261 8.57 17.66 18.06
N PRO A 262 9.83 18.07 18.28
CA PRO A 262 10.22 18.80 19.49
C PRO A 262 9.45 20.13 19.63
N LYS A 263 9.01 20.44 20.85
CA LYS A 263 8.25 21.68 21.15
C LYS A 263 9.01 22.95 20.72
N GLY A 264 10.34 22.94 20.81
CA GLY A 264 11.19 24.06 20.40
C GLY A 264 11.00 24.50 18.94
N GLN A 265 10.57 23.62 18.02
CA GLN A 265 10.25 24.01 16.64
C GLN A 265 9.04 24.95 16.57
N VAL A 266 8.03 24.71 17.41
CA VAL A 266 6.82 25.54 17.50
C VAL A 266 7.13 26.85 18.23
N GLU A 267 7.88 26.79 19.32
CA GLU A 267 8.29 27.98 20.11
C GLU A 267 9.19 28.92 19.29
N ALA A 268 10.14 28.37 18.51
CA ALA A 268 10.97 29.17 17.60
C ALA A 268 10.12 29.84 16.50
N ALA A 269 9.16 29.13 15.91
CA ALA A 269 8.26 29.70 14.92
C ALA A 269 7.40 30.84 15.49
N GLN A 270 6.87 30.66 16.70
CA GLN A 270 6.11 31.68 17.43
C GLN A 270 7.00 32.89 17.78
N SER A 271 8.27 32.67 18.13
CA SER A 271 9.23 33.75 18.40
C SER A 271 9.54 34.59 17.15
N LEU A 272 9.40 34.00 15.97
CA LEU A 272 9.47 34.69 14.67
C LEU A 272 8.13 35.31 14.24
N GLY A 273 7.12 35.31 15.11
CA GLY A 273 5.79 35.87 14.83
C GLY A 273 4.93 35.04 13.87
N MET A 274 5.27 33.77 13.63
CA MET A 274 4.49 32.92 12.72
C MET A 274 3.14 32.52 13.33
N GLY A 275 2.07 32.69 12.56
CA GLY A 275 0.73 32.22 12.94
C GLY A 275 0.60 30.70 12.86
N TYR A 276 -0.46 30.13 13.46
CA TYR A 276 -0.70 28.67 13.52
C TYR A 276 -0.60 28.00 12.13
N TRP A 277 -1.29 28.52 11.12
CA TRP A 277 -1.28 27.95 9.78
C TRP A 277 0.07 28.04 9.07
N GLN A 278 0.85 29.09 9.35
CA GLN A 278 2.21 29.24 8.83
C GLN A 278 3.15 28.23 9.49
N THR A 279 3.07 28.09 10.82
CA THR A 279 3.86 27.12 11.58
C THR A 279 3.54 25.68 11.16
N GLN A 280 2.25 25.35 11.01
CA GLN A 280 1.87 24.02 10.54
C GLN A 280 2.29 23.75 9.11
N GLY A 281 1.99 24.65 8.17
CA GLY A 281 2.25 24.43 6.75
C GLY A 281 3.75 24.43 6.38
N LYS A 282 4.57 25.26 7.05
CA LYS A 282 5.97 25.46 6.66
C LYS A 282 6.97 24.68 7.52
N ILE A 283 6.61 24.32 8.76
CA ILE A 283 7.57 23.76 9.72
C ILE A 283 7.12 22.38 10.19
N VAL A 284 5.98 22.30 10.89
CA VAL A 284 5.60 21.10 11.63
C VAL A 284 5.12 19.98 10.71
N LEU A 285 4.19 20.28 9.78
CA LEU A 285 3.59 19.25 8.93
C LEU A 285 4.60 18.61 7.97
N PRO A 286 5.47 19.35 7.26
CA PRO A 286 6.49 18.73 6.39
C PRO A 286 7.45 17.82 7.16
N GLN A 287 7.89 18.23 8.36
CA GLN A 287 8.77 17.43 9.21
C GLN A 287 8.06 16.17 9.73
N ALA A 288 6.82 16.31 10.21
CA ALA A 288 6.02 15.18 10.70
C ALA A 288 5.76 14.16 9.59
N LEU A 289 5.36 14.62 8.40
CA LEU A 289 5.12 13.76 7.24
C LEU A 289 6.39 13.02 6.79
N ALA A 290 7.56 13.68 6.85
CA ALA A 290 8.83 13.05 6.54
C ALA A 290 9.20 11.93 7.53
N MET A 291 8.93 12.10 8.82
CA MET A 291 9.20 11.07 9.83
C MET A 291 8.30 9.85 9.70
N VAL A 292 7.07 10.02 9.19
CA VAL A 292 6.09 8.93 9.11
C VAL A 292 6.02 8.24 7.75
N VAL A 293 6.88 8.61 6.79
CA VAL A 293 6.96 7.94 5.48
C VAL A 293 6.98 6.41 5.61
N PRO A 294 7.77 5.78 6.52
CA PRO A 294 7.73 4.32 6.68
C PRO A 294 6.35 3.78 7.10
N GLY A 295 5.65 4.50 7.98
CA GLY A 295 4.30 4.14 8.43
C GLY A 295 3.26 4.29 7.31
N VAL A 296 3.38 5.36 6.49
CA VAL A 296 2.54 5.57 5.31
C VAL A 296 2.73 4.43 4.30
N MET A 297 3.97 3.99 4.06
CA MET A 297 4.25 2.87 3.16
C MET A 297 3.67 1.55 3.68
N ASN A 298 3.79 1.28 4.99
CA ASN A 298 3.18 0.10 5.59
C ASN A 298 1.64 0.10 5.45
N ASN A 299 1.01 1.27 5.61
CA ASN A 299 -0.42 1.40 5.40
C ASN A 299 -0.83 1.19 3.94
N PHE A 300 -0.05 1.70 2.97
CA PHE A 300 -0.28 1.41 1.54
C PHE A 300 -0.19 -0.09 1.21
N ILE A 301 0.81 -0.79 1.75
CA ILE A 301 0.93 -2.25 1.61
C ILE A 301 -0.29 -2.95 2.23
N GLY A 302 -0.74 -2.47 3.40
CA GLY A 302 -1.96 -2.94 4.04
C GLY A 302 -3.17 -2.81 3.11
N ILE A 303 -3.42 -1.62 2.57
CA ILE A 303 -4.53 -1.36 1.64
C ILE A 303 -4.45 -2.27 0.41
N PHE A 304 -3.26 -2.45 -0.18
CA PHE A 304 -3.07 -3.34 -1.33
C PHE A 304 -3.43 -4.80 -1.01
N LYS A 305 -3.21 -5.25 0.22
CA LYS A 305 -3.66 -6.58 0.66
C LYS A 305 -5.16 -6.59 0.96
N ASP A 306 -5.65 -5.54 1.59
CA ASP A 306 -7.04 -5.38 2.01
C ASP A 306 -8.01 -5.29 0.82
N THR A 307 -7.55 -4.89 -0.37
CA THR A 307 -8.38 -4.98 -1.59
C THR A 307 -8.88 -6.40 -1.83
N SER A 308 -8.17 -7.44 -1.40
CA SER A 308 -8.66 -8.83 -1.52
C SER A 308 -9.98 -9.10 -0.78
N LEU A 309 -10.32 -8.32 0.24
CA LEU A 309 -11.59 -8.45 0.98
C LEU A 309 -12.80 -7.99 0.15
N VAL A 310 -12.57 -7.24 -0.93
CA VAL A 310 -13.62 -6.72 -1.83
C VAL A 310 -14.35 -7.86 -2.57
N THR A 311 -13.74 -9.05 -2.63
CA THR A 311 -14.34 -10.27 -3.18
C THR A 311 -15.66 -10.68 -2.52
N ILE A 312 -15.85 -10.34 -1.23
CA ILE A 312 -17.09 -10.60 -0.48
C ILE A 312 -18.27 -9.81 -1.03
N VAL A 313 -17.98 -8.71 -1.72
CA VAL A 313 -18.97 -7.82 -2.34
C VAL A 313 -19.20 -8.19 -3.81
N SER A 314 -18.72 -9.37 -4.26
CA SER A 314 -18.78 -9.82 -5.66
C SER A 314 -17.98 -8.97 -6.64
N LEU A 315 -16.98 -8.24 -6.14
CA LEU A 315 -15.99 -7.57 -6.97
C LEU A 315 -14.69 -8.39 -6.94
N TYR A 316 -14.41 -9.05 -8.06
CA TYR A 316 -13.32 -10.01 -8.17
C TYR A 316 -12.02 -9.32 -8.61
N GLU A 317 -11.32 -8.73 -7.65
CA GLU A 317 -9.94 -8.26 -7.85
C GLU A 317 -8.96 -9.43 -8.08
N LEU A 318 -7.66 -9.22 -8.24
CA LEU A 318 -6.67 -10.27 -8.56
C LEU A 318 -6.82 -11.60 -7.77
N THR A 319 -6.92 -11.56 -6.45
CA THR A 319 -7.09 -12.77 -5.62
C THR A 319 -8.47 -13.37 -5.79
N GLY A 320 -9.51 -12.53 -5.88
CA GLY A 320 -10.87 -12.97 -6.22
C GLY A 320 -11.00 -13.62 -7.58
N ALA A 321 -10.34 -13.04 -8.58
CA ALA A 321 -10.31 -13.51 -9.94
C ALA A 321 -9.53 -14.83 -10.06
N LEU A 322 -8.47 -15.00 -9.26
CA LEU A 322 -7.82 -16.29 -9.08
C LEU A 322 -8.78 -17.32 -8.47
N GLY A 323 -9.47 -16.99 -7.37
CA GLY A 323 -10.46 -17.88 -6.77
C GLY A 323 -11.60 -18.25 -7.73
N LEU A 324 -12.06 -17.29 -8.53
CA LEU A 324 -13.03 -17.51 -9.58
C LEU A 324 -12.51 -18.45 -10.67
N ALA A 325 -11.28 -18.23 -11.15
CA ALA A 325 -10.66 -19.07 -12.17
C ALA A 325 -10.53 -20.53 -11.70
N LEU A 326 -10.13 -20.74 -10.45
CA LEU A 326 -9.97 -22.07 -9.85
C LEU A 326 -11.31 -22.79 -9.63
N ASN A 327 -12.38 -22.05 -9.30
CA ASN A 327 -13.70 -22.63 -9.02
C ASN A 327 -14.65 -22.63 -10.23
N SER A 328 -14.25 -22.02 -11.37
CA SER A 328 -15.11 -21.91 -12.55
C SER A 328 -15.47 -23.25 -13.21
N ASP A 329 -14.70 -24.31 -12.91
CA ASP A 329 -14.86 -25.65 -13.48
C ASP A 329 -15.33 -26.69 -12.43
N ALA A 330 -15.70 -26.24 -11.22
CA ALA A 330 -16.22 -27.07 -10.12
C ALA A 330 -17.75 -27.10 -10.12
#